data_AF-A0A971A701-F1
#
_entry.id   AF-A0A971A701-F1
#
_cell.length_a   1.000
_cell.length_b   1.000
_cell.length_c   1.000
_cell.angle_alpha   90.00
_cell.angle_beta   90.00
_cell.angle_gamma   90.00
#
_symmetry.space_group_name_H-M   'P 1'
#
loop_
_entity.id
_entity.type
_entity.pdbx_description
1 polymer ?
#
loop_
_entity_poly.entity_id
_entity_poly.type
_entity_poly.pdbx_seq_one_letter_code
_entity_poly.pdbx_strand_id
1 'polypeptide(L)'
;QNKCIGCGACIASCPYDARYSHPKGYVDKCTFCIHRVKKGLDPACVAVCPTKCMYFGDLDDPKSPVSMVLKNRKYKTLIPEAGTKPHLYFLI
;
A
#
# COMPACT_ATOMS: atom_id res chain seq x y z
N GLN A 1 5.14 15.95 3.39
CA GLN A 1 4.22 17.09 3.19
C GLN A 1 5.00 18.39 3.05
N ASN A 2 5.87 18.75 4.00
CA ASN A 2 6.63 20.02 4.00
C ASN A 2 7.56 20.29 2.80
N LYS A 3 7.93 19.27 2.01
CA LYS A 3 8.73 19.41 0.77
C LYS A 3 7.89 19.38 -0.51
N CYS A 4 6.59 19.10 -0.40
CA CYS A 4 5.71 19.01 -1.56
C CYS A 4 5.32 20.42 -1.99
N ILE A 5 5.49 20.73 -3.28
CA ILE A 5 5.13 22.01 -3.88
C ILE A 5 3.78 21.96 -4.64
N GLY A 6 3.04 20.86 -4.53
CA GLY A 6 1.70 20.74 -5.14
C GLY A 6 1.67 20.60 -6.67
N CYS A 7 2.80 20.37 -7.35
CA CYS A 7 2.88 20.40 -8.82
C CYS A 7 2.10 19.31 -9.59
N GLY A 8 1.56 18.29 -8.91
CA GLY A 8 0.75 17.24 -9.54
C GLY A 8 1.50 16.23 -10.43
N ALA A 9 2.77 16.44 -10.76
CA ALA A 9 3.55 15.52 -11.61
C ALA A 9 3.49 14.06 -11.12
N CYS A 10 3.53 13.87 -9.81
CA CYS A 10 3.49 12.54 -9.21
C CYS A 10 2.09 11.88 -9.25
N ILE A 11 1.02 12.68 -9.39
CA ILE A 11 -0.34 12.17 -9.62
C ILE A 11 -0.41 11.66 -11.06
N ALA A 12 -0.01 12.48 -12.04
CA ALA A 12 -0.01 12.12 -13.45
C ALA A 12 0.85 10.88 -13.77
N SER A 13 1.94 10.67 -13.02
CA SER A 13 2.82 9.51 -13.20
C SER A 13 2.31 8.22 -12.54
N CYS A 14 1.29 8.28 -11.68
CA CYS A 14 0.86 7.12 -10.93
C CYS A 14 -0.18 6.32 -11.75
N PRO A 15 0.09 5.07 -12.14
CA PRO A 15 -0.81 4.31 -13.01
C PRO A 15 -2.06 3.78 -12.28
N TYR A 16 -2.22 4.07 -10.99
CA TYR A 16 -3.23 3.46 -10.11
C TYR A 16 -4.24 4.46 -9.55
N ASP A 17 -4.17 5.74 -9.98
CA ASP A 17 -4.97 6.84 -9.41
C ASP A 17 -4.91 6.93 -7.88
N ALA A 18 -3.81 6.44 -7.28
CA ALA A 18 -3.67 6.26 -5.84
C ALA A 18 -3.20 7.52 -5.10
N ARG A 19 -3.16 8.67 -5.78
CA ARG A 19 -2.67 9.95 -5.26
C ARG A 19 -3.66 11.05 -5.55
N TYR A 20 -3.85 11.96 -4.61
CA TYR A 20 -4.82 13.05 -4.74
C TYR A 20 -4.26 14.37 -4.21
N SER A 21 -4.80 15.48 -4.70
CA SER A 21 -4.48 16.81 -4.19
C SER A 21 -5.24 17.06 -2.89
N HIS A 22 -4.51 17.36 -1.81
CA HIS A 22 -5.11 17.75 -0.54
C HIS A 22 -5.52 19.24 -0.59
N PRO A 23 -6.65 19.64 0.01
CA PRO A 23 -7.07 21.06 0.08
C PRO A 23 -6.06 22.03 0.72
N LYS A 24 -4.99 21.50 1.34
CA LYS A 24 -3.90 22.28 1.96
C LYS A 24 -2.71 22.51 1.00
N GLY A 25 -2.86 22.17 -0.29
CA GLY A 25 -1.88 22.46 -1.33
C GLY A 25 -0.76 21.43 -1.50
N TYR A 26 -0.80 20.28 -0.80
CA TYR A 26 0.15 19.18 -1.00
C TYR A 26 -0.55 17.94 -1.56
N VAL A 27 0.20 17.02 -2.18
CA VAL A 27 -0.32 15.73 -2.63
C VAL A 27 -0.26 14.71 -1.49
N ASP A 28 -1.31 13.92 -1.34
CA ASP A 28 -1.38 12.84 -0.36
C ASP A 28 -1.76 11.49 -1.03
N LYS A 29 -1.55 10.41 -0.29
CA LYS A 29 -1.83 9.03 -0.70
C LYS A 29 -1.87 8.09 0.49
N CYS A 30 -2.28 6.84 0.28
CA CYS A 30 -2.08 5.79 1.28
C CYS A 30 -0.60 5.67 1.70
N THR A 31 -0.36 5.59 3.00
CA THR A 31 0.97 5.50 3.63
C THR A 31 1.22 4.16 4.32
N PHE A 32 0.36 3.17 4.09
CA PHE A 32 0.32 1.93 4.88
C PHE A 32 0.30 2.20 6.39
N CYS A 33 -0.36 3.29 6.79
CA CYS A 33 -0.46 3.73 8.17
C CYS A 33 0.91 3.75 8.89
N ILE A 34 1.95 4.32 8.27
CA ILE A 34 3.31 4.36 8.86
C ILE A 34 3.34 4.83 10.32
N HIS A 35 2.43 5.72 10.72
CA HIS A 35 2.28 6.20 12.10
C HIS A 35 1.81 5.13 13.11
N ARG A 36 1.12 4.07 12.64
CA ARG A 36 0.72 2.88 13.41
C ARG A 36 1.78 1.79 13.35
N VAL A 37 2.29 1.50 12.15
CA VAL A 37 3.29 0.44 11.93
C VAL A 37 4.55 0.70 12.74
N LYS A 38 5.01 1.97 12.85
CA LYS A 38 6.15 2.34 13.72
C LYS A 38 5.95 2.05 15.20
N LYS A 39 4.71 1.84 15.64
CA LYS A 39 4.35 1.48 17.03
C LYS A 39 4.05 -0.01 17.18
N GLY A 40 4.34 -0.83 16.17
CA GLY A 40 4.03 -2.26 16.16
C GLY A 40 2.54 -2.57 15.97
N LEU A 41 1.74 -1.61 15.48
CA LEU A 41 0.31 -1.80 15.24
C LEU A 41 0.04 -2.06 13.76
N ASP A 42 -0.96 -2.91 13.47
CA ASP A 42 -1.46 -3.11 12.12
C ASP A 42 -2.00 -1.81 11.49
N PRO A 43 -1.92 -1.67 10.15
CA PRO A 43 -2.65 -0.64 9.43
C PRO A 43 -4.14 -0.67 9.75
N ALA A 44 -4.78 0.50 9.75
CA ALA A 44 -6.16 0.63 10.19
C ALA A 44 -7.13 -0.23 9.36
N CYS A 45 -6.94 -0.29 8.04
CA CYS A 45 -7.75 -1.13 7.14
C CYS A 45 -7.62 -2.62 7.47
N VAL A 46 -6.41 -3.09 7.80
CA VAL A 46 -6.14 -4.49 8.18
C VAL A 46 -6.81 -4.80 9.52
N ALA A 47 -6.61 -3.92 10.51
CA ALA A 47 -7.15 -4.10 11.86
C ALA A 47 -8.69 -4.19 11.87
N VAL A 48 -9.36 -3.30 11.13
CA VAL A 48 -10.83 -3.19 11.11
C VAL A 48 -11.51 -4.26 10.25
N CYS A 49 -10.75 -4.97 9.40
CA CYS A 49 -11.33 -5.94 8.47
C CYS A 49 -12.12 -7.04 9.21
N PRO A 50 -13.45 -7.12 9.04
CA PRO A 50 -14.26 -8.11 9.75
C PRO A 50 -14.02 -9.53 9.21
N THR A 51 -13.79 -9.66 7.91
CA THR A 51 -13.55 -10.94 7.24
C THR A 51 -12.11 -11.43 7.35
N LYS A 52 -11.20 -10.60 7.89
CA LYS A 52 -9.76 -10.88 7.99
C LYS A 52 -9.12 -11.30 6.66
N CYS A 53 -9.56 -10.69 5.54
CA CYS A 53 -9.04 -11.00 4.21
C CYS A 53 -7.76 -10.24 3.82
N MET A 54 -7.40 -9.20 4.57
CA MET A 54 -6.19 -8.41 4.32
C MET A 54 -5.06 -8.87 5.23
N TYR A 55 -3.90 -9.13 4.63
CA TYR A 55 -2.68 -9.54 5.32
C TYR A 55 -1.61 -8.46 5.12
N PHE A 56 -0.89 -8.13 6.17
CA PHE A 56 0.16 -7.11 6.15
C PHE A 56 1.39 -7.62 6.89
N GLY A 57 2.57 -7.21 6.45
CA GLY A 57 3.82 -7.62 7.05
C GLY A 57 5.03 -7.25 6.19
N ASP A 58 6.20 -7.65 6.66
CA ASP A 58 7.46 -7.49 5.96
C ASP A 58 7.66 -8.61 4.93
N LEU A 59 7.96 -8.25 3.69
CA LEU A 59 8.21 -9.24 2.63
C LEU A 59 9.59 -9.89 2.75
N ASP A 60 10.54 -9.25 3.46
CA ASP A 60 11.86 -9.81 3.73
C ASP A 60 11.84 -10.82 4.89
N ASP A 61 10.80 -10.77 5.74
CA ASP A 61 10.56 -11.79 6.76
C ASP A 61 9.71 -12.93 6.20
N PRO A 62 10.26 -14.15 6.03
CA PRO A 62 9.51 -15.29 5.50
C PRO A 62 8.40 -15.76 6.45
N LYS A 63 8.43 -15.36 7.73
CA LYS A 63 7.42 -15.70 8.74
C LYS A 63 6.30 -14.66 8.83
N SER A 64 6.40 -13.54 8.11
CA SER A 64 5.36 -12.52 8.15
C SER A 64 4.03 -13.04 7.58
N PRO A 65 2.87 -12.52 8.03
CA PRO A 65 1.58 -12.98 7.53
C PRO A 65 1.44 -12.90 6.01
N VAL A 66 1.93 -11.81 5.40
CA VAL A 66 1.88 -11.63 3.94
C VAL A 66 2.81 -12.61 3.22
N SER A 67 4.05 -12.80 3.67
CA SER A 67 5.00 -13.74 3.06
C SER A 67 4.48 -15.17 3.06
N MET A 68 3.88 -15.60 4.18
CA MET A 68 3.29 -16.92 4.30
C MET A 68 2.09 -17.12 3.37
N VAL A 69 1.25 -16.11 3.19
CA VAL A 69 0.11 -16.22 2.28
C VAL A 69 0.55 -16.23 0.81
N LEU A 70 1.50 -15.39 0.42
CA LEU A 70 2.02 -15.35 -0.96
C LEU A 70 2.76 -16.63 -1.36
N LYS A 71 3.38 -17.32 -0.40
CA LYS A 71 4.01 -18.63 -0.64
C LYS A 71 3.00 -19.74 -0.95
N ASN A 72 1.82 -19.67 -0.34
CA ASN A 72 0.85 -20.77 -0.36
C ASN A 72 -0.36 -20.53 -1.26
N ARG A 73 -0.55 -19.30 -1.77
CA ARG A 73 -1.72 -18.94 -2.58
C ARG A 73 -1.32 -18.23 -3.87
N LYS A 74 -2.10 -18.47 -4.92
CA LYS A 74 -2.00 -17.70 -6.15
C LYS A 74 -2.48 -16.27 -5.90
N TYR A 75 -1.83 -15.33 -6.58
CA TYR A 75 -2.17 -13.91 -6.49
C TYR A 75 -1.92 -13.23 -7.83
N LYS A 76 -2.48 -12.02 -7.97
CA LYS A 76 -2.18 -11.09 -9.06
C LYS A 76 -1.87 -9.70 -8.50
N THR A 77 -1.18 -8.89 -9.29
CA THR A 77 -0.99 -7.45 -9.03
C THR A 77 -1.81 -6.64 -10.04
N LEU A 78 -2.04 -5.36 -9.73
CA LEU A 78 -2.68 -4.46 -10.69
C LEU A 78 -1.65 -3.93 -11.69
N ILE A 79 -2.04 -3.90 -12.97
CA ILE A 79 -1.28 -3.30 -14.08
C ILE A 79 0.20 -3.71 -14.06
N PRO A 80 0.51 -5.02 -14.13
CA PRO A 80 1.90 -5.52 -14.14
C PRO A 80 2.75 -4.92 -15.27
N GLU A 81 2.15 -4.60 -16.41
CA GLU A 81 2.77 -3.98 -17.57
C GLU A 81 3.33 -2.57 -17.30
N ALA A 82 2.87 -1.88 -16.25
CA ALA A 82 3.39 -0.56 -15.86
C ALA A 82 4.80 -0.61 -15.24
N GLY A 83 5.35 -1.81 -14.97
CA GLY A 83 6.74 -1.98 -14.51
C GLY A 83 7.03 -1.49 -13.08
N THR A 84 6.01 -1.09 -12.31
CA THR A 84 6.19 -0.47 -10.99
C THR A 84 6.43 -1.44 -9.84
N LYS A 85 6.29 -2.77 -10.10
CA LYS A 85 6.38 -3.86 -9.10
C LYS A 85 5.57 -3.57 -7.83
N PRO A 86 4.22 -3.56 -7.89
CA PRO A 86 3.37 -3.21 -6.75
C PRO A 86 3.57 -4.14 -5.54
N HIS A 87 3.59 -3.56 -4.35
CA HIS A 87 3.59 -4.29 -3.07
C HIS A 87 2.17 -4.43 -2.49
N LEU A 88 1.21 -4.67 -3.37
CA LEU A 88 -0.18 -4.98 -3.03
C LEU A 88 -0.63 -6.13 -3.93
N TYR A 89 -0.98 -7.24 -3.29
CA TYR A 89 -1.28 -8.50 -3.98
C TYR A 89 -2.72 -8.90 -3.72
N PHE A 90 -3.44 -9.21 -4.81
CA PHE A 90 -4.82 -9.67 -4.76
C PHE A 90 -4.81 -11.19 -4.82
N LEU A 91 -5.23 -11.82 -3.73
CA LEU A 91 -5.33 -13.28 -3.64
C LEU A 91 -6.46 -13.79 -4.55
N ILE A 92 -6.24 -14.97 -5.12
CA ILE A 92 -7.18 -15.71 -5.97
C ILE A 92 -7.73 -16.89 -5.18
#